data_AF-A0A552R4P5-F1
#
_entry.id   AF-A0A552R4P5-F1
#
_cell.length_a   1.000
_cell.length_b   1.000
_cell.length_c   1.000
_cell.angle_alpha   90.00
_cell.angle_beta   90.00
_cell.angle_gamma   90.00
#
_symmetry.space_group_name_H-M   'P 1'
#
loop_
_entity.id
_entity.type
_entity.pdbx_description
1 polymer ?
#
loop_
_entity_poly.entity_id
_entity_poly.type
_entity_poly.pdbx_seq_one_letter_code
_entity_poly.pdbx_strand_id
1 'polypeptide(L)'
;MLALQHLARMQLTAGRPQDALDSARTAFGLGPEHEEAARRVLLLSVSGEAHLALGAEAEGVRLLDEAATEAERAGYDEGAVRALDALLRVAASPDHVRRHTEAAHRLTANT
;
A
#
# COMPACT_ATOMS: atom_id res chain seq x y z
N MET A 1 5.49 -12.75 -8.60
CA MET A 1 4.61 -13.85 -8.13
C MET A 1 3.55 -13.31 -7.16
N LEU A 2 2.26 -13.42 -7.50
CA LEU A 2 1.16 -12.93 -6.65
C LEU A 2 1.02 -13.69 -5.31
N ALA A 3 1.46 -14.96 -5.26
CA ALA A 3 1.35 -15.79 -4.05
C ALA A 3 2.01 -15.17 -2.81
N LEU A 4 3.22 -14.60 -2.93
CA LEU A 4 3.89 -13.96 -1.81
C LEU A 4 3.24 -12.63 -1.42
N GLN A 5 2.68 -11.89 -2.37
CA GLN A 5 1.92 -10.68 -2.07
C GLN A 5 0.65 -11.03 -1.28
N HIS A 6 -0.08 -12.05 -1.70
CA HIS A 6 -1.27 -12.54 -0.98
C HIS A 6 -0.90 -13.06 0.41
N LEU A 7 0.18 -13.83 0.53
CA LEU A 7 0.66 -14.33 1.82
C LEU A 7 1.00 -13.18 2.78
N ALA A 8 1.73 -12.17 2.32
CA ALA A 8 2.08 -11.01 3.12
C ALA A 8 0.83 -10.28 3.63
N ARG A 9 -0.19 -10.10 2.78
CA ARG A 9 -1.48 -9.53 3.18
C ARG A 9 -2.20 -10.39 4.22
N MET A 10 -2.25 -11.72 4.03
CA MET A 10 -2.88 -12.63 4.99
C MET A 10 -2.19 -12.61 6.36
N GLN A 11 -0.85 -12.58 6.38
CA GLN A 11 -0.06 -12.50 7.61
C GLN A 11 -0.34 -11.19 8.36
N LEU A 12 -0.39 -10.06 7.65
CA LEU A 12 -0.72 -8.78 8.24
C LEU A 12 -2.13 -8.79 8.86
N THR A 13 -3.13 -9.28 8.14
CA THR A 13 -4.50 -9.43 8.66
C THR A 13 -4.57 -10.37 9.88
N ALA A 14 -3.70 -11.37 9.94
CA ALA A 14 -3.58 -12.28 11.08
C ALA A 14 -2.77 -11.70 12.27
N GLY A 15 -2.39 -10.41 12.23
CA GLY A 15 -1.61 -9.78 13.31
C GLY A 15 -0.15 -10.23 13.36
N ARG A 16 0.40 -10.67 12.22
CA ARG A 16 1.80 -11.13 12.09
C ARG A 16 2.61 -10.17 11.21
N PRO A 17 2.86 -8.92 11.65
CA PRO A 17 3.45 -7.89 10.81
C PRO A 17 4.91 -8.17 10.42
N GLN A 18 5.69 -8.84 11.27
CA GLN A 18 7.07 -9.21 10.92
C GLN A 18 7.11 -10.22 9.77
N ASP A 19 6.28 -11.27 9.83
CA ASP A 19 6.19 -12.26 8.76
C ASP A 19 5.69 -11.64 7.45
N ALA A 20 4.77 -10.68 7.55
CA ALA A 20 4.28 -9.93 6.40
C ALA A 20 5.41 -9.14 5.72
N LEU A 21 6.29 -8.49 6.49
CA LEU A 21 7.46 -7.78 5.95
C LEU A 21 8.44 -8.74 5.27
N ASP A 22 8.71 -9.89 5.87
CA ASP A 22 9.65 -10.86 5.31
C ASP A 22 9.13 -11.43 3.98
N SER A 23 7.84 -11.74 3.91
CA SER A 23 7.17 -12.14 2.66
C SER A 23 7.17 -11.03 1.61
N ALA A 24 6.89 -9.77 2.01
CA ALA A 24 6.88 -8.63 1.10
C ALA A 24 8.27 -8.34 0.52
N ARG A 25 9.33 -8.39 1.34
CA ARG A 25 10.73 -8.27 0.91
C ARG A 25 11.10 -9.35 -0.09
N THR A 26 10.74 -10.61 0.20
CA THR A 26 10.96 -11.71 -0.73
C THR A 26 10.22 -11.47 -2.04
N ALA A 27 8.98 -10.99 -1.98
CA ALA A 27 8.20 -10.66 -3.17
C ALA A 27 8.85 -9.57 -4.02
N PHE A 28 9.36 -8.49 -3.43
CA PHE A 28 10.07 -7.44 -4.16
C PHE A 28 11.28 -7.97 -4.92
N GLY A 29 11.97 -8.99 -4.39
CA GLY A 29 13.13 -9.62 -5.04
C GLY A 29 12.81 -10.48 -6.28
N LEU A 30 11.54 -10.77 -6.57
CA LEU A 30 11.14 -11.70 -7.64
C LEU A 30 10.92 -11.08 -9.03
N GLY A 31 11.23 -9.79 -9.21
CA GLY A 31 11.23 -9.13 -10.54
C GLY A 31 9.86 -8.91 -11.22
N PRO A 32 9.86 -8.32 -12.43
CA PRO A 32 8.77 -7.47 -12.95
C PRO A 32 7.49 -8.10 -13.53
N GLU A 33 7.44 -9.42 -13.73
CA GLU A 33 6.95 -9.88 -15.04
C GLU A 33 5.52 -9.57 -15.52
N HIS A 34 4.52 -9.20 -14.72
CA HIS A 34 3.19 -8.83 -15.27
C HIS A 34 2.53 -7.74 -14.39
N GLU A 35 2.31 -6.53 -14.93
CA GLU A 35 1.67 -5.37 -14.26
C GLU A 35 2.34 -4.91 -12.95
N GLU A 36 3.62 -4.57 -13.07
CA GLU A 36 4.53 -4.31 -11.96
C GLU A 36 4.06 -3.21 -10.97
N ALA A 37 3.35 -2.19 -11.44
CA ALA A 37 2.93 -1.06 -10.62
C ALA A 37 1.85 -1.42 -9.57
N ALA A 38 0.78 -2.13 -9.95
CA ALA A 38 -0.27 -2.50 -9.01
C ALA A 38 0.27 -3.44 -7.92
N ARG A 39 1.11 -4.40 -8.31
CA ARG A 39 1.80 -5.28 -7.36
C ARG A 39 2.72 -4.51 -6.42
N ARG A 40 3.50 -3.56 -6.95
CA ARG A 40 4.40 -2.72 -6.15
C ARG A 40 3.61 -1.89 -5.14
N VAL A 41 2.53 -1.25 -5.56
CA VAL A 41 1.59 -0.54 -4.67
C VAL A 41 1.13 -1.44 -3.54
N LEU A 42 0.63 -2.63 -3.85
CA LEU A 42 0.13 -3.57 -2.84
C LEU A 42 1.22 -4.00 -1.85
N LEU A 43 2.44 -4.23 -2.32
CA LEU A 43 3.58 -4.61 -1.46
C LEU A 43 4.06 -3.45 -0.59
N LEU A 44 4.10 -2.22 -1.13
CA LEU A 44 4.40 -1.01 -0.37
C LEU A 44 3.34 -0.78 0.72
N SER A 45 2.05 -0.91 0.39
CA SER A 45 0.96 -0.77 1.36
C SER A 45 1.07 -1.80 2.49
N VAL A 46 1.26 -3.08 2.18
CA VAL A 46 1.44 -4.13 3.20
C VAL A 46 2.65 -3.83 4.08
N SER A 47 3.76 -3.38 3.48
CA SER A 47 4.98 -3.06 4.24
C SER A 47 4.76 -1.86 5.16
N GLY A 48 4.12 -0.80 4.67
CA GLY A 48 3.81 0.39 5.46
C GLY A 48 2.88 0.08 6.64
N GLU A 49 1.78 -0.64 6.40
CA GLU A 49 0.86 -1.10 7.45
C GLU A 49 1.57 -2.00 8.48
N ALA A 50 2.46 -2.89 8.03
CA ALA A 50 3.22 -3.75 8.93
C ALA A 50 4.22 -2.95 9.79
N HIS A 51 4.89 -1.93 9.23
CA HIS A 51 5.74 -1.02 9.99
C HIS A 51 4.95 -0.24 11.04
N LEU A 52 3.74 0.23 10.72
CA LEU A 52 2.85 0.88 11.69
C LEU A 52 2.47 -0.07 12.83
N ALA A 53 2.12 -1.31 12.52
CA ALA A 53 1.79 -2.33 13.53
C ALA A 53 2.98 -2.68 14.44
N LEU A 54 4.21 -2.46 13.98
CA LEU A 54 5.45 -2.64 14.75
C LEU A 54 5.90 -1.36 15.49
N GLY A 55 5.14 -0.26 15.39
CA GLY A 55 5.48 1.03 16.01
C GLY A 55 6.53 1.85 15.24
N ALA A 56 6.92 1.43 14.04
CA ALA A 56 7.84 2.16 13.17
C ALA A 56 7.09 3.20 12.32
N GLU A 57 6.48 4.19 12.98
CA GLU A 57 5.51 5.10 12.38
C GLU A 57 6.05 5.88 11.18
N ALA A 58 7.22 6.51 11.31
CA ALA A 58 7.81 7.32 10.24
C ALA A 58 8.05 6.51 8.95
N GLU A 59 8.55 5.27 9.09
CA GLU A 59 8.78 4.38 7.95
C GLU A 59 7.47 3.87 7.36
N GLY A 60 6.48 3.58 8.23
CA GLY A 60 5.13 3.20 7.81
C GLY A 60 4.46 4.28 6.97
N VAL A 61 4.50 5.53 7.44
CA VAL A 61 3.97 6.70 6.72
C VAL A 61 4.69 6.89 5.38
N ARG A 62 6.03 6.83 5.37
CA ARG A 62 6.83 6.98 4.15
C ARG A 62 6.45 5.95 3.07
N LEU A 63 6.31 4.68 3.46
CA LEU A 63 5.96 3.59 2.54
C LEU A 63 4.51 3.70 2.03
N LEU A 64 3.57 4.14 2.86
CA LEU A 64 2.20 4.34 2.43
C LEU A 64 2.04 5.53 1.48
N ASP A 65 2.79 6.62 1.70
CA ASP A 65 2.79 7.75 0.77
C ASP A 65 3.42 7.35 -0.58
N GLU A 66 4.52 6.59 -0.56
CA GLU A 66 5.10 6.00 -1.78
C GLU A 66 4.09 5.11 -2.51
N ALA A 67 3.33 4.28 -1.79
CA ALA A 67 2.29 3.44 -2.36
C ALA A 67 1.18 4.28 -3.03
N ALA A 68 0.71 5.34 -2.36
CA ALA A 68 -0.30 6.24 -2.90
C ALA A 68 0.20 6.95 -4.18
N THR A 69 1.42 7.47 -4.17
CA THR A 69 2.01 8.14 -5.33
C THR A 69 2.22 7.18 -6.51
N GLU A 70 2.67 5.96 -6.26
CA GLU A 70 2.83 4.96 -7.32
C GLU A 70 1.46 4.56 -7.91
N ALA A 71 0.45 4.41 -7.06
CA ALA A 71 -0.90 4.09 -7.50
C ALA A 71 -1.50 5.19 -8.38
N GLU A 72 -1.35 6.46 -7.98
CA GLU A 72 -1.79 7.62 -8.74
C GLU A 72 -1.10 7.70 -10.11
N ARG A 73 0.22 7.47 -10.16
CA ARG A 73 0.99 7.45 -11.42
C ARG A 73 0.54 6.34 -12.36
N ALA A 74 0.16 5.20 -11.80
CA ALA A 74 -0.31 4.04 -12.57
C ALA A 74 -1.80 4.12 -12.95
N GLY A 75 -2.55 5.13 -12.46
CA GLY A 75 -4.00 5.18 -12.59
C GLY A 75 -4.74 4.08 -11.81
N TYR A 76 -4.08 3.47 -10.81
CA TYR A 76 -4.69 2.44 -9.97
C TYR A 76 -5.46 3.08 -8.80
N ASP A 77 -6.63 3.64 -9.10
CA ASP A 77 -7.40 4.44 -8.14
C ASP A 77 -7.80 3.68 -6.87
N GLU A 78 -8.15 2.39 -6.96
CA GLU A 78 -8.44 1.55 -5.79
C GLU A 78 -7.21 1.43 -4.87
N GLY A 79 -6.01 1.27 -5.44
CA GLY A 79 -4.77 1.23 -4.69
C GLY A 79 -4.46 2.56 -4.01
N ALA A 80 -4.70 3.68 -4.71
CA ALA A 80 -4.51 5.02 -4.18
C ALA A 80 -5.43 5.28 -2.98
N VAL A 81 -6.74 4.99 -3.12
CA VAL A 81 -7.73 5.13 -2.04
C VAL A 81 -7.29 4.33 -0.81
N ARG A 82 -6.96 3.04 -0.97
CA ARG A 82 -6.56 2.17 0.16
C ARG A 82 -5.30 2.65 0.88
N ALA A 83 -4.29 3.10 0.13
CA ALA A 83 -3.06 3.61 0.73
C ALA A 83 -3.30 4.92 1.49
N LEU A 84 -4.09 5.83 0.92
CA LEU A 84 -4.44 7.11 1.53
C LEU A 84 -5.35 6.94 2.76
N ASP A 85 -6.27 5.97 2.75
CA ASP A 85 -7.06 5.60 3.93
C ASP A 85 -6.21 5.09 5.09
N ALA A 86 -5.14 4.34 4.78
CA ALA A 86 -4.18 3.92 5.79
C ALA A 86 -3.39 5.13 6.35
N LEU A 87 -2.95 6.05 5.49
CA LEU A 87 -2.28 7.29 5.91
C LEU A 87 -3.17 8.17 6.77
N LEU A 88 -4.43 8.39 6.38
CA LEU A 88 -5.35 9.27 7.09
C LEU A 88 -5.65 8.81 8.52
N ARG A 89 -5.50 7.50 8.80
CA ARG A 89 -5.65 6.95 10.16
C ARG A 89 -4.48 7.28 11.10
N VAL A 90 -3.31 7.64 10.57
CA VAL A 90 -2.07 7.81 11.37
C VAL A 90 -1.40 9.17 11.19
N ALA A 91 -1.49 9.76 10.00
CA ALA A 91 -0.82 11.01 9.61
C ALA A 91 -1.69 11.81 8.64
N ALA A 92 -2.80 12.35 9.14
CA ALA A 92 -3.69 13.17 8.33
C ALA A 92 -3.01 14.50 7.94
N SER A 93 -2.98 14.79 6.64
CA SER A 93 -2.58 16.08 6.10
C SER A 93 -3.66 16.59 5.13
N PRO A 94 -3.81 17.91 4.93
CA PRO A 94 -4.74 18.45 3.94
C PRO A 94 -4.49 17.89 2.54
N ASP A 95 -3.23 17.60 2.20
CA ASP A 95 -2.86 17.00 0.91
C ASP A 95 -3.36 15.55 0.79
N HIS A 96 -3.20 14.73 1.84
CA HIS A 96 -3.70 13.35 1.86
C HIS A 96 -5.22 13.30 1.70
N VAL A 97 -5.95 14.21 2.35
CA VAL A 97 -7.42 14.31 2.24
C VAL A 97 -7.84 14.65 0.82
N ARG A 98 -7.18 15.64 0.21
CA ARG A 98 -7.45 16.06 -1.17
C ARG A 98 -7.20 14.92 -2.15
N ARG A 99 -6.02 14.29 -2.09
CA ARG A 99 -5.65 13.14 -2.94
C ARG A 99 -6.63 11.98 -2.79
N HIS A 100 -7.04 11.69 -1.55
CA HIS A 100 -8.00 10.61 -1.27
C HIS A 100 -9.35 10.90 -1.93
N THR A 101 -9.84 12.14 -1.78
CA THR A 101 -11.12 12.57 -2.35
C THR A 101 -11.10 12.50 -3.88
N GLU A 102 -10.02 12.97 -4.50
CA GLU A 102 -9.83 12.89 -5.95
C GLU A 102 -9.79 11.45 -6.46
N ALA A 103 -9.03 10.56 -5.80
CA ALA A 103 -8.95 9.15 -6.17
C ALA A 103 -10.30 8.44 -5.99
N ALA A 104 -11.02 8.69 -4.90
CA ALA A 104 -12.35 8.14 -4.66
C ALA A 104 -13.35 8.60 -5.74
N HIS A 105 -13.31 9.87 -6.14
CA HIS A 105 -14.14 10.37 -7.23
C HIS A 105 -13.86 9.66 -8.55
N ARG A 106 -12.58 9.51 -8.95
CA ARG A 106 -12.22 8.78 -10.17
C ARG A 106 -12.64 7.32 -10.12
N LEU A 107 -12.45 6.65 -8.98
CA LEU A 107 -12.86 5.27 -8.79
C LEU A 107 -14.37 5.10 -9.02
N THR A 108 -15.21 5.96 -8.44
CA THR A 108 -16.67 5.89 -8.63
C THR A 108 -17.12 6.25 -10.04
N ALA A 109 -16.35 7.07 -10.77
CA ALA A 109 -16.66 7.43 -12.15
C ALA A 109 -16.27 6.34 -13.17
N ASN A 110 -15.36 5.44 -12.78
CA ASN A 110 -14.85 4.35 -13.62
C ASN A 110 -15.49 2.97 -13.32
N THR A 111 -16.41 2.89 -12.35
CA THR A 111 -17.22 1.70 -12.01
C THR A 111 -18.62 1.78 -12.58
#